data_AF-A0A7J4SX77-F1
#
_entry.id   AF-A0A7J4SX77-F1
#
_cell.length_a   1.000
_cell.length_b   1.000
_cell.length_c   1.000
_cell.angle_alpha   90.00
_cell.angle_beta   90.00
_cell.angle_gamma   90.00
#
_symmetry.space_group_name_H-M   'P 1'
#
loop_
_entity.id
_entity.type
_entity.pdbx_description
1 polymer ?
#
loop_
_entity_poly.entity_id
_entity_poly.type
_entity_poly.pdbx_seq_one_letter_code
_entity_poly.pdbx_strand_id
1 'polypeptide(L)'
;MGDMVREEVARRELEVVPEVFGQVASDLRREFGEDVLAVRLTEAVDELLKTHPLVLIDGLRGTAEYAVFASTWNDKFQSVAIHTDKSIRFERMQARGRSEDGGTATFEARDEREKGWGLEELIDSADFLVDNNDDLVQFQNQIRTWLATLI
;
A
#
# COMPACT_ATOMS: atom_id res chain seq x y z
N MET A 1 -2.16 1.78 -5.21
CA MET A 1 -2.17 3.23 -4.89
C MET A 1 -0.88 3.97 -5.20
N GLY A 2 0.30 3.34 -5.12
CA GLY A 2 1.58 4.02 -5.45
C GLY A 2 1.67 4.57 -6.88
N ASP A 3 0.99 3.96 -7.85
CA ASP A 3 0.97 4.44 -9.23
C ASP A 3 0.31 5.81 -9.36
N MET A 4 -0.73 6.11 -8.58
CA MET A 4 -1.35 7.43 -8.57
C MET A 4 -0.38 8.52 -8.11
N VAL A 5 0.52 8.18 -7.18
CA VAL A 5 1.58 9.11 -6.74
C VAL A 5 2.62 9.27 -7.85
N ARG A 6 3.01 8.19 -8.53
CA ARG A 6 3.93 8.27 -9.69
C ARG A 6 3.37 9.11 -10.83
N GLU A 7 2.09 8.92 -11.15
CA GLU A 7 1.37 9.71 -12.15
C GLU A 7 1.31 11.19 -11.75
N GLU A 8 1.06 11.48 -10.47
CA GLU A 8 1.06 12.86 -9.98
C GLU A 8 2.45 13.51 -10.03
N VAL A 9 3.52 12.77 -9.69
CA VAL A 9 4.91 13.24 -9.85
C VAL A 9 5.20 13.58 -11.31
N ALA A 10 4.81 12.71 -12.24
CA ALA A 10 4.97 12.95 -13.67
C ALA A 10 4.14 14.15 -14.15
N ARG A 11 2.90 14.28 -13.69
CA ARG A 11 2.00 15.40 -14.02
C ARG A 11 2.55 16.75 -13.53
N ARG A 12 3.27 16.75 -12.40
CA ARG A 12 3.93 17.94 -11.84
C ARG A 12 5.31 18.22 -12.45
N GLU A 13 5.78 17.39 -13.40
CA GLU A 13 7.09 17.49 -14.04
C GLU A 13 8.25 17.54 -13.02
N LEU A 14 8.11 16.81 -11.91
CA LEU A 14 9.11 16.77 -10.84
C LEU A 14 10.20 15.72 -11.13
N GLU A 15 11.37 15.93 -10.54
CA GLU A 15 12.48 14.98 -10.63
C GLU A 15 12.13 13.63 -9.99
N VAL A 16 12.51 12.54 -10.63
CA VAL A 16 12.21 11.16 -10.21
C VAL A 16 13.24 10.70 -9.17
N VAL A 17 13.17 11.27 -7.97
CA VAL A 17 14.02 10.90 -6.82
C VAL A 17 13.18 10.45 -5.61
N PRO A 18 13.69 9.58 -4.72
CA PRO A 18 12.91 8.96 -3.64
C PRO A 18 12.13 9.95 -2.76
N GLU A 19 12.73 11.09 -2.44
CA GLU A 19 12.16 12.12 -1.56
C GLU A 19 10.89 12.75 -2.16
N VAL A 20 10.84 12.88 -3.49
CA VAL A 20 9.74 13.52 -4.22
C VAL A 20 8.45 12.72 -4.11
N PHE A 21 8.51 11.39 -4.16
CA PHE A 21 7.32 10.54 -4.04
C PHE A 21 6.66 10.67 -2.66
N GLY A 22 7.48 10.67 -1.60
CA GLY A 22 7.00 10.89 -0.24
C GLY A 22 6.37 12.27 -0.08
N GLN A 23 7.00 13.30 -0.66
CA GLN A 23 6.47 14.67 -0.63
C GLN A 23 5.15 14.80 -1.37
N VAL A 24 5.04 14.27 -2.59
CA VAL A 24 3.80 14.33 -3.37
C VAL A 24 2.67 13.56 -2.70
N ALA A 25 2.95 12.39 -2.12
CA ALA A 25 1.96 11.65 -1.34
C ALA A 25 1.44 12.44 -0.13
N SER A 26 2.31 13.15 0.58
CA SER A 26 1.93 14.04 1.69
C SER A 26 1.20 15.29 1.21
N ASP A 27 1.62 15.88 0.09
CA ASP A 27 0.98 17.07 -0.48
C ASP A 27 -0.46 16.78 -0.89
N LEU A 28 -0.70 15.64 -1.56
CA LEU A 28 -2.04 15.22 -1.93
C LEU A 28 -2.95 15.10 -0.69
N ARG A 29 -2.45 14.49 0.39
CA ARG A 29 -3.21 14.35 1.64
C ARG A 29 -3.48 15.69 2.32
N ARG A 30 -2.48 16.57 2.36
CA ARG A 30 -2.62 17.92 2.92
C ARG A 30 -3.61 18.78 2.14
N GLU A 31 -3.64 18.66 0.81
CA GLU A 31 -4.46 19.48 -0.07
C GLU A 31 -5.90 18.97 -0.18
N PHE A 32 -6.09 17.66 -0.25
CA PHE A 32 -7.37 17.04 -0.59
C PHE A 32 -7.97 16.14 0.50
N GLY A 33 -7.27 15.96 1.62
CA GLY A 33 -7.67 15.06 2.71
C GLY A 33 -6.85 13.77 2.75
N GLU A 34 -6.69 13.21 3.95
CA GLU A 34 -5.90 11.99 4.21
C GLU A 34 -6.41 10.75 3.45
N ASP A 35 -7.67 10.77 3.02
CA ASP A 35 -8.38 9.72 2.31
C ASP A 35 -8.38 9.88 0.78
N VAL A 36 -7.76 10.94 0.23
CA VAL A 36 -7.86 11.32 -1.18
C VAL A 36 -7.57 10.19 -2.16
N LEU A 37 -6.58 9.34 -1.87
CA LEU A 37 -6.22 8.24 -2.77
C LEU A 37 -7.29 7.15 -2.76
N ALA A 38 -7.87 6.85 -1.60
CA ALA A 38 -8.96 5.90 -1.47
C ALA A 38 -10.23 6.39 -2.17
N VAL A 39 -10.62 7.65 -1.94
CA VAL A 39 -11.80 8.27 -2.58
C VAL A 39 -11.70 8.21 -4.10
N ARG A 40 -10.51 8.49 -4.66
CA ARG A 40 -10.29 8.44 -6.12
C ARG A 40 -10.34 7.02 -6.70
N LEU A 41 -10.18 5.97 -5.88
CA LEU A 41 -10.21 4.59 -6.35
C LEU A 41 -11.60 3.95 -6.34
N THR A 42 -12.53 4.42 -5.52
CA THR A 42 -13.80 3.72 -5.27
C THR A 42 -14.58 3.46 -6.55
N GLU A 43 -14.73 4.47 -7.42
CA GLU A 43 -15.45 4.34 -8.70
C GLU A 43 -14.78 3.31 -9.63
N ALA A 44 -13.45 3.34 -9.75
CA ALA A 44 -12.72 2.41 -10.59
C ALA A 44 -12.84 0.96 -10.09
N VAL A 45 -12.83 0.76 -8.76
CA VAL A 45 -13.03 -0.55 -8.14
C VAL A 45 -14.45 -1.05 -8.37
N ASP A 46 -15.46 -0.19 -8.21
CA ASP A 46 -16.87 -0.55 -8.46
C ASP A 46 -17.09 -0.98 -9.92
N GLU A 47 -16.48 -0.30 -10.90
CA GLU A 47 -16.53 -0.71 -12.30
C GLU A 47 -15.88 -2.09 -12.54
N LEU A 48 -14.72 -2.35 -11.92
CA LEU A 48 -14.04 -3.64 -12.03
C LEU A 48 -14.88 -4.78 -11.43
N LEU A 49 -15.51 -4.54 -10.28
CA LEU A 49 -16.36 -5.50 -9.58
C LEU A 49 -17.61 -5.92 -10.37
N LYS A 50 -18.01 -5.17 -11.40
CA LYS A 50 -19.11 -5.58 -12.31
C LYS A 50 -18.76 -6.82 -13.15
N THR A 51 -17.47 -7.05 -13.39
CA THR A 51 -16.98 -8.11 -14.29
C THR A 51 -15.96 -9.05 -13.65
N HIS A 52 -15.40 -8.67 -12.51
CA HIS A 52 -14.43 -9.46 -11.77
C HIS A 52 -14.99 -9.82 -10.39
N PRO A 53 -14.86 -11.09 -9.96
CA PRO A 53 -15.37 -11.52 -8.66
C PRO A 53 -14.57 -10.97 -7.48
N LEU A 54 -13.32 -10.54 -7.72
CA LEU A 54 -12.39 -10.03 -6.72
C LEU A 54 -11.54 -8.92 -7.35
N VAL A 55 -11.34 -7.84 -6.60
CA VAL A 55 -10.44 -6.74 -6.95
C VAL A 55 -9.45 -6.55 -5.81
N LEU A 56 -8.15 -6.50 -6.14
CA LEU A 56 -7.09 -6.26 -5.17
C LEU A 56 -6.68 -4.78 -5.21
N ILE A 57 -6.77 -4.12 -4.06
CA ILE A 57 -6.23 -2.77 -3.86
C ILE A 57 -4.86 -2.89 -3.21
N ASP A 58 -3.79 -2.63 -3.97
CA ASP A 58 -2.44 -2.63 -3.41
C ASP A 58 -2.07 -1.27 -2.80
N GLY A 59 -1.49 -1.32 -1.61
CA GLY A 59 -0.83 -0.20 -0.97
C GLY A 59 -1.75 0.68 -0.15
N LEU A 60 -2.62 0.09 0.67
CA LEU A 60 -3.28 0.76 1.78
C LEU A 60 -2.22 1.25 2.79
N ARG A 61 -2.21 2.55 3.10
CA ARG A 61 -1.16 3.19 3.91
C ARG A 61 -1.69 3.92 5.15
N GLY A 62 -2.96 4.30 5.18
CA GLY A 62 -3.49 5.04 6.32
C GLY A 62 -4.92 4.68 6.73
N THR A 63 -5.24 4.96 7.99
CA THR A 63 -6.54 4.63 8.59
C THR A 63 -7.71 5.39 7.94
N ALA A 64 -7.45 6.60 7.43
CA ALA A 64 -8.43 7.36 6.66
C ALA A 64 -8.81 6.65 5.34
N GLU A 65 -7.84 6.06 4.64
CA GLU A 65 -8.09 5.26 3.44
C GLU A 65 -8.89 3.99 3.77
N TYR A 66 -8.54 3.32 4.88
CA TYR A 66 -9.28 2.15 5.36
C TYR A 66 -10.74 2.49 5.64
N ALA A 67 -11.01 3.60 6.33
CA ALA A 67 -12.36 4.03 6.66
C ALA A 67 -13.23 4.25 5.40
N VAL A 68 -12.65 4.81 4.33
CA VAL A 68 -13.34 4.93 3.03
C VAL A 68 -13.68 3.56 2.47
N PHE A 69 -12.72 2.64 2.40
CA PHE A 69 -12.96 1.31 1.83
C PHE A 69 -13.96 0.49 2.65
N ALA A 70 -13.80 0.48 3.98
CA ALA A 70 -14.69 -0.23 4.90
C ALA A 70 -16.13 0.30 4.84
N SER A 71 -16.32 1.63 4.78
CA SER A 71 -17.66 2.21 4.65
C SER A 71 -18.28 2.01 3.27
N THR A 72 -17.47 1.99 2.21
CA THR A 72 -17.94 1.83 0.83
C THR A 72 -18.42 0.40 0.58
N TRP A 73 -17.64 -0.60 0.99
CA TRP A 73 -17.92 -2.00 0.63
C TRP A 73 -18.37 -2.88 1.81
N ASN A 74 -18.37 -2.37 3.04
CA ASN A 74 -18.86 -3.06 4.24
C ASN A 74 -18.29 -4.48 4.37
N ASP A 75 -19.15 -5.49 4.46
CA ASP A 75 -18.81 -6.91 4.59
C ASP A 75 -18.09 -7.50 3.35
N LYS A 76 -18.05 -6.76 2.24
CA LYS A 76 -17.32 -7.15 1.02
C LYS A 76 -15.88 -6.65 0.99
N PHE A 77 -15.47 -5.83 1.95
CA PHE A 77 -14.08 -5.40 2.10
C PHE A 77 -13.35 -6.30 3.09
N GLN A 78 -12.15 -6.73 2.73
CA GLN A 78 -11.22 -7.42 3.63
C GLN A 78 -9.82 -6.86 3.43
N SER A 79 -9.09 -6.74 4.53
CA SER A 79 -7.72 -6.25 4.59
C SER A 79 -6.75 -7.39 4.85
N VAL A 80 -5.59 -7.32 4.19
CA VAL A 80 -4.49 -8.25 4.41
C VAL A 80 -3.21 -7.48 4.65
N ALA A 81 -2.55 -7.77 5.77
CA ALA A 81 -1.23 -7.27 6.08
C ALA A 81 -0.18 -8.31 5.69
N ILE A 82 0.86 -7.87 4.97
CA ILE A 82 2.05 -8.69 4.70
C ILE A 82 3.16 -8.16 5.58
N HIS A 83 3.55 -8.95 6.58
CA HIS A 83 4.59 -8.61 7.53
C HIS A 83 5.94 -9.16 7.08
N THR A 84 6.99 -8.36 7.26
CA THR A 84 8.39 -8.75 7.03
C THR A 84 9.28 -7.92 7.92
N ASP A 85 10.27 -8.56 8.51
CA ASP A 85 11.24 -7.94 9.40
C ASP A 85 11.99 -6.79 8.71
N LYS A 86 12.27 -5.72 9.47
CA LYS A 86 12.89 -4.49 8.95
C LYS A 86 14.18 -4.76 8.17
N SER A 87 15.03 -5.67 8.65
CA SER A 87 16.30 -6.04 8.00
C SER A 87 16.07 -6.66 6.61
N ILE A 88 15.14 -7.61 6.52
CA ILE A 88 14.78 -8.30 5.26
C ILE A 88 14.12 -7.31 4.29
N ARG A 89 13.23 -6.42 4.78
CA ARG A 89 12.64 -5.36 3.94
C ARG A 89 13.70 -4.45 3.33
N PHE A 90 14.67 -4.03 4.15
CA PHE A 90 15.75 -3.16 3.68
C PHE A 90 16.63 -3.87 2.64
N GLU A 91 17.02 -5.12 2.87
CA GLU A 91 17.81 -5.91 1.91
C GLU A 91 17.06 -6.06 0.57
N ARG A 92 15.79 -6.45 0.60
CA ARG A 92 14.94 -6.60 -0.59
C ARG A 92 14.76 -5.28 -1.33
N MET A 93 14.64 -4.16 -0.63
CA MET A 93 14.57 -2.83 -1.23
C MET A 93 15.88 -2.47 -1.94
N GLN A 94 17.04 -2.68 -1.30
CA GLN A 94 18.35 -2.43 -1.92
C GLN A 94 18.56 -3.29 -3.18
N ALA A 95 18.14 -4.56 -3.15
CA ALA A 95 18.26 -5.47 -4.28
C ALA A 95 17.32 -5.13 -5.45
N ARG A 96 16.22 -4.42 -5.19
CA ARG A 96 15.18 -4.11 -6.19
C ARG A 96 15.61 -3.06 -7.21
N GLY A 97 16.38 -2.06 -6.78
CA GLY A 97 17.00 -1.06 -7.66
C GLY A 97 16.03 -0.13 -8.39
N ARG A 98 14.88 0.23 -7.82
CA ARG A 98 14.03 1.28 -8.40
C ARG A 98 14.67 2.65 -8.21
N SER A 99 14.34 3.60 -9.08
CA SER A 99 14.76 5.01 -8.94
C SER A 99 14.28 5.65 -7.62
N GLU A 100 13.15 5.16 -7.09
CA GLU A 100 12.57 5.57 -5.81
C GLU A 100 13.16 4.81 -4.60
N ASP A 101 14.08 3.86 -4.80
CA ASP A 101 14.75 3.13 -3.72
C ASP A 101 15.98 3.93 -3.24
N GLY A 102 15.88 4.49 -2.03
CA GLY A 102 16.96 5.26 -1.41
C GLY A 102 17.86 4.45 -0.48
N GLY A 103 18.74 5.14 0.25
CA GLY A 103 19.60 4.53 1.27
C GLY A 103 18.88 4.32 2.60
N THR A 104 19.64 3.98 3.65
CA THR A 104 19.10 3.76 5.02
C THR A 104 18.27 4.94 5.51
N ALA A 105 18.76 6.17 5.38
CA ALA A 105 18.04 7.36 5.84
C ALA A 105 16.70 7.53 5.12
N THR A 106 16.65 7.32 3.80
CA THR A 106 15.42 7.39 3.01
C THR A 106 14.43 6.29 3.41
N PHE A 107 14.92 5.08 3.67
CA PHE A 107 14.11 3.96 4.15
C PHE A 107 13.48 4.26 5.52
N GLU A 108 14.25 4.78 6.47
CA GLU A 108 13.75 5.13 7.80
C GLU A 108 12.77 6.31 7.76
N ALA A 109 13.07 7.35 6.98
CA ALA A 109 12.15 8.46 6.77
C ALA A 109 10.83 8.02 6.12
N ARG A 110 10.87 6.98 5.27
CA ARG A 110 9.68 6.37 4.70
C ARG A 110 8.89 5.57 5.73
N ASP A 111 9.54 4.71 6.50
CA ASP A 111 8.89 3.94 7.56
C ASP A 111 8.20 4.87 8.56
N GLU A 112 8.88 5.89 9.08
CA GLU A 112 8.30 6.82 10.06
C GLU A 112 7.13 7.63 9.49
N ARG A 113 7.19 8.03 8.22
CA ARG A 113 6.07 8.69 7.55
C ARG A 113 4.86 7.78 7.42
N GLU A 114 5.06 6.54 6.98
CA GLU A 114 3.96 5.57 6.82
C GLU A 114 3.33 5.21 8.18
N LYS A 115 4.14 5.11 9.26
CA LYS A 115 3.61 5.00 10.62
C LYS A 115 2.75 6.20 11.01
N GLY A 116 3.19 7.41 10.65
CA GLY A 116 2.42 8.65 10.89
C GLY A 116 1.04 8.66 10.22
N TRP A 117 0.82 7.86 9.17
CA TRP A 117 -0.48 7.67 8.53
C TRP A 117 -1.35 6.59 9.20
N GLY A 118 -0.80 5.85 10.17
CA GLY A 118 -1.49 4.76 10.87
C GLY A 118 -1.23 3.36 10.31
N LEU A 119 -0.14 3.16 9.55
CA LEU A 119 0.16 1.85 8.97
C LEU A 119 0.33 0.74 10.03
N GLU A 120 0.91 1.03 11.19
CA GLU A 120 1.04 0.03 12.28
C GLU A 120 -0.34 -0.43 12.77
N GLU A 121 -1.27 0.49 12.99
CA GLU A 121 -2.65 0.16 13.38
C GLU A 121 -3.36 -0.70 12.33
N LEU A 122 -3.15 -0.40 11.05
CA LEU A 122 -3.69 -1.21 9.96
C LEU A 122 -3.11 -2.62 9.92
N ILE A 123 -1.83 -2.78 10.22
CA ILE A 123 -1.19 -4.11 10.29
C ILE A 123 -1.76 -4.90 11.46
N ASP A 124 -1.88 -4.27 12.64
CA ASP A 124 -2.36 -4.91 13.86
C ASP A 124 -3.85 -5.29 13.80
N SER A 125 -4.65 -4.55 13.03
CA SER A 125 -6.10 -4.74 12.90
C SER A 125 -6.53 -5.45 11.60
N ALA A 126 -5.58 -5.89 10.77
CA ALA A 126 -5.90 -6.54 9.50
C ALA A 126 -6.69 -7.85 9.70
N ASP A 127 -7.62 -8.13 8.79
CA ASP A 127 -8.43 -9.36 8.81
C ASP A 127 -7.56 -10.62 8.61
N PHE A 128 -6.45 -10.47 7.87
CA PHE A 128 -5.46 -11.51 7.67
C PHE A 128 -4.03 -10.98 7.75
N LEU A 129 -3.15 -11.75 8.38
CA LEU A 129 -1.72 -11.47 8.49
C LEU A 129 -0.92 -12.58 7.79
N VAL A 130 -0.11 -12.20 6.81
CA VAL A 130 0.82 -13.09 6.11
C VAL A 130 2.24 -12.79 6.54
N ASP A 131 2.98 -13.80 7.00
CA ASP A 131 4.40 -13.66 7.28
C ASP A 131 5.22 -13.93 6.00
N ASN A 132 6.09 -12.97 5.65
CA ASN A 132 6.96 -13.02 4.48
C ASN A 132 8.45 -12.91 4.86
N ASN A 133 8.82 -13.52 5.99
CA ASN A 133 10.21 -13.67 6.41
C ASN A 133 10.89 -14.91 5.79
N ASP A 134 10.09 -15.83 5.27
CA ASP A 134 10.49 -17.08 4.63
C ASP A 134 10.87 -16.89 3.13
N ASP A 135 11.14 -18.01 2.45
CA ASP A 135 11.42 -18.01 1.01
C ASP A 135 10.18 -17.74 0.14
N LEU A 136 10.43 -17.44 -1.14
CA LEU A 136 9.38 -17.09 -2.11
C LEU A 136 8.35 -18.23 -2.30
N VAL A 137 8.79 -19.49 -2.23
CA VAL A 137 7.90 -20.64 -2.44
C VAL A 137 6.94 -20.77 -1.25
N GLN A 138 7.45 -20.63 -0.04
CA GLN A 138 6.64 -20.63 1.18
C GLN A 138 5.64 -19.47 1.17
N PHE A 139 6.09 -18.24 0.86
CA PHE A 139 5.19 -17.08 0.75
C PHE A 139 4.11 -17.28 -0.32
N GLN A 140 4.47 -17.78 -1.51
CA GLN A 140 3.50 -18.08 -2.57
C GLN A 140 2.48 -19.13 -2.14
N ASN A 141 2.89 -20.15 -1.40
CA ASN A 141 1.97 -21.17 -0.89
C ASN A 141 1.01 -20.57 0.13
N GLN A 142 1.47 -19.75 1.07
CA GLN A 142 0.62 -19.04 2.03
C GLN A 142 -0.45 -18.19 1.32
N ILE A 143 -0.03 -17.40 0.32
CA ILE A 143 -0.96 -16.57 -0.47
C ILE A 143 -1.96 -17.42 -1.25
N ARG A 144 -1.54 -18.53 -1.87
CA ARG A 144 -2.46 -19.43 -2.59
C ARG A 144 -3.49 -20.05 -1.65
N THR A 145 -3.08 -20.47 -0.46
CA THR A 145 -3.98 -21.01 0.56
C THR A 145 -5.00 -19.97 0.99
N TRP A 146 -4.56 -18.74 1.25
CA TRP A 146 -5.46 -17.63 1.62
C TRP A 146 -6.41 -17.25 0.48
N LEU A 147 -5.93 -17.08 -0.75
CA LEU A 147 -6.79 -16.77 -1.90
C LEU A 147 -7.88 -17.84 -2.11
N ALA A 148 -7.56 -19.12 -1.85
CA ALA A 148 -8.52 -20.20 -1.95
C ALA A 148 -9.62 -20.16 -0.87
N THR A 149 -9.50 -19.33 0.18
CA THR A 149 -10.58 -19.10 1.16
C THR A 149 -11.53 -17.97 0.76
N LEU A 150 -11.17 -17.17 -0.25
CA LEU A 150 -11.97 -16.02 -0.70
C LEU A 150 -12.92 -16.34 -1.86
N ILE A 151 -12.73 -17.49 -2.51
CA ILE A 151 -13.44 -17.92 -3.74
C ILE A 151 -14.21 -19.21 -3.43
#